data_AF-A0A5B0QHX0-F1
#
_entry.id   AF-A0A5B0QHX0-F1
#
_cell.length_a   1.000
_cell.length_b   1.000
_cell.length_c   1.000
_cell.angle_alpha   90.00
_cell.angle_beta   90.00
_cell.angle_gamma   90.00
#
_symmetry.space_group_name_H-M   'P 1'
#
loop_
_entity.id
_entity.type
_entity.pdbx_description
1 polymer ?
#
loop_
_entity_poly.entity_id
_entity_poly.type
_entity_poly.pdbx_seq_one_letter_code
_entity_poly.pdbx_strand_id
1 'polypeptide(L)'
;MDPQNVPILTEAEKGIQICDAIHHLQMTPKKFINGFLTNADPQIAYRRRFWGTSTGSSLTHGIIQAVKAEVASKGRRTGEVFHTVQPSFFDPKAVSERDEALTKNHMPFLFNLIKHMLICVEAPDELDEDGPVDPTIADPKQDHILNMDDVTYVADRNSAFST
;
A
#
# COMPACT_ATOMS: atom_id res chain seq x y z
N MET A 1 35.15 34.16 -16.27
CA MET A 1 34.49 32.90 -15.89
C MET A 1 33.06 33.26 -15.56
N ASP A 2 32.18 33.15 -16.56
CA ASP A 2 30.78 33.57 -16.43
C ASP A 2 30.02 32.66 -15.46
N PRO A 3 29.36 33.21 -14.43
CA PRO A 3 28.46 32.46 -13.59
C PRO A 3 27.11 32.36 -14.32
N GLN A 4 26.56 31.15 -14.42
CA GLN A 4 25.24 30.80 -14.98
C GLN A 4 25.19 30.48 -16.49
N ASN A 5 25.76 29.33 -16.83
CA ASN A 5 25.15 28.48 -17.86
C ASN A 5 24.80 27.14 -17.21
N VAL A 6 23.83 27.14 -16.29
CA VAL A 6 23.23 25.89 -15.80
C VAL A 6 22.28 25.44 -16.91
N PRO A 7 22.50 24.29 -17.56
CA PRO A 7 21.61 23.84 -18.61
C PRO A 7 20.21 23.69 -18.01
N ILE A 8 19.21 24.35 -18.62
CA ILE A 8 17.81 24.16 -18.23
C ILE A 8 17.40 22.81 -18.81
N LEU A 9 17.54 21.74 -18.03
CA LEU A 9 17.04 20.43 -18.42
C LEU A 9 15.52 20.42 -18.38
N THR A 10 14.91 19.84 -19.40
CA THR A 10 13.52 19.41 -19.39
C THR A 10 13.31 18.29 -18.36
N GLU A 11 12.07 18.07 -17.92
CA GLU A 11 11.74 16.97 -17.00
C GLU A 11 12.12 15.59 -17.55
N ALA A 12 12.03 15.41 -18.87
CA ALA A 12 12.45 14.18 -19.53
C ALA A 12 13.96 13.98 -19.44
N GLU A 13 14.76 15.03 -19.70
CA GLU A 13 16.22 14.96 -19.60
C GLU A 13 16.69 14.70 -18.17
N LYS A 14 16.04 15.32 -17.17
CA LYS A 14 16.28 15.01 -15.75
C LYS A 14 16.01 13.53 -15.46
N GLY A 15 14.87 13.01 -15.95
CA GLY A 15 14.50 11.61 -15.79
C GLY A 15 15.52 10.65 -16.40
N ILE A 16 16.00 10.95 -17.61
CA ILE A 16 17.03 10.16 -18.30
C ILE A 16 18.33 10.18 -17.50
N GLN A 17 18.81 11.35 -17.08
CA GLN A 17 20.07 11.45 -16.32
C GLN A 17 20.03 10.69 -14.99
N ILE A 18 18.90 10.73 -14.28
CA ILE A 18 18.72 9.95 -13.06
C ILE A 18 18.74 8.45 -13.37
N CYS A 19 18.10 8.01 -14.45
CA CYS A 19 18.10 6.61 -14.86
C CYS A 19 19.52 6.14 -15.24
N ASP A 20 20.27 6.95 -15.98
CA ASP A 20 21.66 6.66 -16.34
C ASP A 20 22.54 6.55 -15.09
N ALA A 21 22.41 7.49 -14.15
CA ALA A 21 23.13 7.44 -12.88
C ALA A 21 22.81 6.16 -12.07
N ILE A 22 21.54 5.78 -11.98
CA ILE A 22 21.12 4.53 -11.33
C ILE A 22 21.70 3.30 -12.06
N HIS A 23 21.74 3.33 -13.39
CA HIS A 23 22.27 2.24 -14.20
C HIS A 23 23.78 2.08 -14.04
N HIS A 24 24.53 3.18 -14.02
CA HIS A 24 25.98 3.17 -13.75
C HIS A 24 26.33 2.60 -12.37
N LEU A 25 25.42 2.71 -11.40
CA LEU A 25 25.53 2.09 -10.08
C LEU A 25 25.07 0.62 -10.05
N GLN A 26 24.85 -0.01 -11.22
CA GLN A 26 24.38 -1.40 -11.35
C GLN A 26 23.04 -1.65 -10.65
N MET A 27 22.18 -0.62 -10.60
CA MET A 27 20.84 -0.69 -10.05
C MET A 27 19.79 -0.47 -11.16
N THR A 28 18.55 -0.79 -10.84
CA THR A 28 17.40 -0.43 -11.67
C THR A 28 16.54 0.60 -10.92
N PRO A 29 15.73 1.42 -11.61
CA PRO A 29 14.84 2.37 -10.95
C PRO A 29 13.95 1.70 -9.89
N LYS A 30 13.46 0.48 -10.17
CA LYS A 30 12.66 -0.30 -9.20
C LYS A 30 13.48 -0.71 -7.97
N LYS A 31 14.70 -1.22 -8.18
CA LYS A 31 15.59 -1.64 -7.09
C LYS A 31 15.98 -0.43 -6.23
N PHE A 32 16.21 0.72 -6.86
CA PHE A 32 16.45 1.99 -6.18
C PHE A 32 15.24 2.40 -5.33
N ILE A 33 14.04 2.48 -5.91
CA ILE A 33 12.82 2.87 -5.18
C ILE A 33 12.57 1.92 -4.00
N ASN A 34 12.66 0.61 -4.21
CA ASN A 34 12.50 -0.36 -3.13
C ASN A 34 13.54 -0.19 -2.02
N GLY A 35 14.82 -0.01 -2.39
CA GLY A 35 15.90 0.24 -1.43
C GLY A 35 15.71 1.55 -0.67
N PHE A 36 15.35 2.62 -1.37
CA PHE A 36 15.07 3.92 -0.76
C PHE A 36 13.94 3.85 0.27
N LEU A 37 12.89 3.07 -0.02
CA LEU A 37 11.74 2.92 0.87
C LEU A 37 11.97 2.01 2.08
N THR A 38 12.86 1.02 1.96
CA THR A 38 13.05 -0.02 2.99
C THR A 38 14.33 0.13 3.81
N ASN A 39 15.32 0.89 3.34
CA ASN A 39 16.62 0.99 4.00
C ASN A 39 16.53 1.78 5.33
N ALA A 40 17.19 1.25 6.37
CA ALA A 40 17.27 1.82 7.70
C ALA A 40 18.41 2.83 7.89
N ASP A 41 19.26 3.03 6.88
CA ASP A 41 20.33 4.03 6.91
C ASP A 41 19.76 5.43 7.28
N PRO A 42 20.35 6.13 8.27
CA PRO A 42 19.81 7.40 8.76
C PRO A 42 19.65 8.48 7.69
N GLN A 43 20.55 8.55 6.70
CA GLN A 43 20.46 9.54 5.62
C GLN A 43 19.30 9.22 4.68
N ILE A 44 19.09 7.94 4.38
CA ILE A 44 17.96 7.50 3.56
C ILE A 44 16.64 7.66 4.34
N ALA A 45 16.60 7.28 5.61
CA ALA A 45 15.42 7.45 6.46
C ALA A 45 15.03 8.93 6.62
N TYR A 46 16.01 9.83 6.81
CA TYR A 46 15.81 11.27 6.86
C TYR A 46 15.18 11.80 5.57
N ARG A 47 15.63 11.34 4.40
CA ARG A 47 15.06 11.75 3.10
C ARG A 47 13.67 11.15 2.88
N ARG A 48 13.43 9.93 3.34
CA ARG A 48 12.14 9.23 3.22
C ARG A 48 11.06 9.83 4.13
N ARG A 49 11.39 10.43 5.27
CA ARG A 49 10.40 10.93 6.25
C ARG A 49 9.34 11.86 5.64
N PHE A 50 9.68 12.59 4.58
CA PHE A 50 8.79 13.52 3.90
C PHE A 50 7.73 12.82 3.03
N TRP A 51 7.86 11.53 2.74
CA TRP A 51 6.86 10.77 1.97
C TRP A 51 5.53 10.62 2.69
N GLY A 52 5.55 10.62 4.03
CA GLY A 52 4.37 10.43 4.89
C GLY A 52 3.83 11.70 5.55
N THR A 53 4.41 12.87 5.28
CA THR A 53 3.90 14.15 5.81
C THR A 53 2.76 14.68 4.93
N SER A 54 1.89 15.53 5.48
CA SER A 54 0.75 16.12 4.74
C SER A 54 1.18 16.82 3.44
N THR A 55 2.29 17.56 3.46
CA THR A 55 2.84 18.27 2.29
C THR A 55 3.40 17.31 1.22
N GLY A 56 4.02 16.19 1.62
CA GLY A 56 4.56 15.20 0.68
C GLY A 56 3.55 14.14 0.24
N SER A 57 2.48 13.94 1.02
CA SER A 57 1.46 12.90 0.80
C SER A 57 0.75 13.04 -0.54
N SER A 58 0.50 14.27 -1.01
CA SER A 58 -0.13 14.53 -2.32
C SER A 58 0.74 14.05 -3.49
N LEU A 59 2.04 14.31 -3.43
CA LEU A 59 3.01 13.85 -4.43
C LEU A 59 3.23 12.34 -4.34
N THR A 60 3.33 11.78 -3.12
CA THR A 60 3.42 10.34 -2.89
C THR A 60 2.19 9.61 -3.45
N HIS A 61 0.99 10.17 -3.25
CA HIS A 61 -0.25 9.64 -3.83
C HIS A 61 -0.17 9.63 -5.37
N GLY A 62 0.35 10.70 -5.97
CA GLY A 62 0.62 10.76 -7.41
C GLY A 62 1.55 9.65 -7.90
N ILE A 63 2.63 9.37 -7.18
CA ILE A 63 3.56 8.26 -7.47
C ILE A 63 2.83 6.90 -7.37
N ILE A 64 2.08 6.68 -6.30
CA ILE A 64 1.32 5.42 -6.10
C ILE A 64 0.31 5.22 -7.24
N GLN A 65 -0.41 6.28 -7.64
CA GLN A 65 -1.38 6.23 -8.73
C GLN A 65 -0.69 5.94 -10.08
N ALA A 66 0.45 6.57 -10.36
CA ALA A 66 1.24 6.31 -11.55
C ALA A 66 1.74 4.85 -11.59
N VAL A 67 2.22 4.32 -10.47
CA VAL A 67 2.63 2.91 -10.37
C VAL A 67 1.45 1.96 -10.61
N LYS A 68 0.30 2.23 -9.99
CA LYS A 68 -0.92 1.43 -10.21
C LYS A 68 -1.33 1.45 -11.69
N ALA A 69 -1.32 2.61 -12.33
CA ALA A 69 -1.66 2.76 -13.75
C ALA A 69 -0.69 1.98 -14.65
N GLU A 70 0.62 2.07 -14.38
CA GLU A 70 1.65 1.36 -15.14
C GLU A 70 1.48 -0.16 -15.02
N VAL A 71 1.22 -0.68 -13.81
CA VAL A 71 0.98 -2.12 -13.57
C VAL A 71 -0.31 -2.58 -14.26
N ALA A 72 -1.41 -1.82 -14.13
CA ALA A 72 -2.68 -2.14 -14.77
C ALA A 72 -2.60 -2.12 -16.31
N SER A 73 -1.82 -1.19 -16.88
CA SER A 73 -1.61 -1.09 -18.33
C SER A 73 -0.90 -2.34 -18.89
N LYS A 74 -0.03 -2.96 -18.09
CA LYS A 74 0.68 -4.20 -18.44
C LYS A 74 -0.16 -5.46 -18.16
N GLY A 75 -1.03 -5.42 -17.15
CA GLY A 75 -1.97 -6.50 -16.82
C GLY A 75 -3.11 -6.71 -17.83
N ARG A 76 -3.44 -5.69 -18.64
CA ARG A 76 -4.43 -5.81 -19.73
C ARG A 76 -4.00 -6.69 -20.92
N ARG A 77 -2.78 -7.24 -20.91
CA ARG A 77 -2.30 -8.19 -21.95
C ARG A 77 -2.57 -9.66 -21.63
N THR A 78 -3.10 -9.99 -20.45
CA THR A 78 -3.53 -11.35 -20.12
C THR A 78 -4.96 -11.25 -19.61
N GLY A 79 -5.92 -11.68 -20.42
CA GLY A 79 -7.35 -11.56 -20.14
C GLY A 79 -7.79 -12.43 -18.98
N GLU A 80 -7.51 -12.00 -17.75
CA GLU A 80 -8.18 -12.54 -16.57
C GLU A 80 -9.47 -11.75 -16.37
N VAL A 81 -10.55 -12.33 -16.90
CA VAL A 81 -11.91 -11.84 -16.74
C VAL A 81 -12.25 -12.00 -15.26
N PHE A 82 -12.21 -10.93 -14.48
CA PHE A 82 -13.04 -10.84 -13.27
C PHE A 82 -14.47 -11.02 -13.76
N HIS A 83 -15.02 -12.21 -13.56
CA HIS A 83 -16.39 -12.51 -13.94
C HIS A 83 -17.27 -11.61 -13.08
N THR A 84 -17.82 -10.56 -13.71
CA THR A 84 -18.92 -9.81 -13.11
C THR A 84 -20.06 -10.80 -12.91
N VAL A 85 -20.26 -11.22 -11.67
CA VAL A 85 -21.36 -12.09 -11.30
C VAL A 85 -22.65 -11.34 -11.65
N GLN A 86 -23.42 -11.90 -12.57
CA GLN A 86 -24.68 -11.28 -12.96
C GLN A 86 -25.66 -11.29 -11.77
N PRO A 87 -26.52 -10.27 -11.61
CA PRO A 87 -27.52 -10.26 -10.54
C PRO A 87 -28.40 -11.53 -10.53
N SER A 88 -28.66 -12.10 -11.71
CA SER A 88 -29.39 -13.35 -11.89
C SER A 88 -28.72 -14.58 -11.26
N PHE A 89 -27.42 -14.50 -10.96
CA PHE A 89 -26.73 -15.51 -10.17
C PHE A 89 -27.31 -15.60 -8.74
N PHE A 90 -27.78 -14.48 -8.19
CA PHE A 90 -28.39 -14.38 -6.87
C PHE A 90 -29.91 -14.49 -6.90
N ASP A 91 -30.54 -14.77 -8.05
CA ASP A 91 -31.99 -15.00 -8.11
C ASP A 91 -32.36 -16.16 -7.17
N PRO A 92 -33.41 -16.05 -6.33
CA PRO A 92 -33.74 -17.08 -5.34
C PRO A 92 -33.91 -18.47 -5.94
N LYS A 93 -34.45 -18.55 -7.16
CA LYS A 93 -34.58 -19.79 -7.93
C LYS A 93 -33.22 -20.34 -8.35
N ALA A 94 -32.32 -19.50 -8.89
CA ALA A 94 -30.99 -19.89 -9.33
C ALA A 94 -30.08 -20.29 -8.15
N VAL A 95 -30.25 -19.65 -6.99
CA VAL A 95 -29.59 -20.04 -5.74
C VAL A 95 -30.09 -21.41 -5.28
N SER A 96 -31.41 -21.61 -5.21
CA SER A 96 -32.00 -22.90 -4.81
C SER A 96 -31.56 -24.06 -5.70
N GLU A 97 -31.53 -23.87 -7.02
CA GLU A 97 -31.11 -24.91 -7.97
C GLU A 97 -29.62 -25.27 -7.80
N ARG A 98 -28.77 -24.26 -7.55
CA ARG A 98 -27.33 -24.46 -7.32
C ARG A 98 -27.07 -25.13 -5.97
N ASP A 99 -27.75 -24.70 -4.92
CA ASP A 99 -27.62 -25.29 -3.59
C ASP A 99 -28.09 -26.75 -3.58
N GLU A 100 -29.18 -27.05 -4.30
CA GLU A 100 -29.64 -28.42 -4.50
C GLU A 100 -28.60 -29.26 -5.25
N ALA A 101 -28.03 -28.74 -6.34
CA ALA A 101 -26.98 -29.42 -7.09
C ALA A 101 -25.71 -29.64 -6.25
N LEU A 102 -25.32 -28.65 -5.45
CA LEU A 102 -24.14 -28.72 -4.58
C LEU A 102 -24.33 -29.76 -3.47
N THR A 103 -25.54 -29.82 -2.92
CA THR A 103 -25.91 -30.72 -1.83
C THR A 103 -26.16 -32.15 -2.31
N LYS A 104 -26.74 -32.35 -3.49
CA LYS A 104 -27.13 -33.68 -3.98
C LYS A 104 -26.09 -34.32 -4.90
N ASN A 105 -25.50 -33.55 -5.81
CA ASN A 105 -24.68 -34.10 -6.89
C ASN A 105 -23.18 -33.92 -6.68
N HIS A 106 -22.76 -32.78 -6.13
CA HIS A 106 -21.34 -32.43 -6.11
C HIS A 106 -20.65 -32.75 -4.78
N MET A 107 -21.20 -32.33 -3.64
CA MET A 107 -20.53 -32.50 -2.33
C MET A 107 -21.50 -32.81 -1.17
N PRO A 108 -22.27 -33.91 -1.23
CA PRO A 108 -23.21 -34.29 -0.17
C PRO A 108 -22.53 -34.51 1.18
N PHE A 109 -21.33 -35.11 1.20
CA PHE A 109 -20.60 -35.38 2.46
C PHE A 109 -20.12 -34.10 3.14
N LEU A 110 -19.49 -33.19 2.39
CA LEU A 110 -18.98 -31.93 2.95
C LEU A 110 -20.13 -31.04 3.41
N PHE A 111 -21.21 -30.97 2.64
CA PHE A 111 -22.40 -30.20 3.02
C PHE A 111 -22.99 -30.73 4.35
N ASN A 112 -23.17 -32.04 4.47
CA ASN A 112 -23.68 -32.65 5.69
C ASN A 112 -22.71 -32.48 6.87
N LEU A 113 -21.40 -32.59 6.64
CA LEU A 113 -20.38 -32.38 7.67
C LEU A 113 -20.41 -30.94 8.21
N ILE A 114 -20.43 -29.94 7.33
CA ILE A 114 -20.52 -28.52 7.72
C ILE A 114 -21.84 -28.24 8.42
N LYS A 115 -22.95 -28.77 7.91
CA LYS A 115 -24.28 -28.65 8.53
C LYS A 115 -24.29 -29.23 9.95
N HIS A 116 -23.66 -30.39 10.17
CA HIS A 116 -23.59 -31.01 11.49
C HIS A 116 -22.66 -30.24 12.44
N MET A 117 -21.56 -29.66 11.94
CA MET A 117 -20.70 -28.79 12.74
C MET A 117 -21.38 -27.48 13.16
N LEU A 118 -22.24 -26.92 12.31
CA LEU A 118 -23.03 -25.72 12.65
C LEU A 118 -24.11 -26.02 13.69
N ILE A 119 -24.74 -27.20 13.63
CA ILE A 119 -25.79 -27.61 14.58
C ILE A 119 -25.19 -27.94 15.97
N CYS A 120 -23.93 -28.34 16.07
CA CYS A 120 -23.25 -28.60 17.35
C CYS A 120 -22.94 -27.33 18.18
N VAL A 121 -23.15 -26.12 17.66
CA VAL A 121 -22.93 -24.87 18.41
C VAL A 121 -24.15 -24.50 19.27
N GLU A 122 -25.31 -25.12 19.04
CA GLU A 122 -26.56 -24.78 19.75
C GLU A 122 -27.03 -25.92 20.66
N ALA A 123 -26.37 -26.11 21.79
CA ALA A 123 -27.02 -26.62 23.00
C ALA A 123 -26.45 -25.90 24.24
N PRO A 124 -27.31 -25.32 25.09
CA PRO A 124 -26.93 -24.45 26.22
C PRO A 124 -26.64 -25.27 27.48
N ASP A 125 -25.84 -24.71 28.39
CA ASP A 125 -25.78 -24.95 29.85
C ASP A 125 -24.53 -24.19 30.37
N GLU A 126 -24.44 -23.45 31.47
CA GLU A 126 -25.34 -22.84 32.46
C GLU A 126 -24.52 -21.67 33.07
N LEU A 127 -25.19 -20.79 33.80
CA LEU A 127 -24.73 -19.53 34.38
C LEU A 127 -23.60 -19.69 35.42
N ASP A 128 -22.73 -18.68 35.56
CA ASP A 128 -22.55 -17.97 36.83
C ASP A 128 -21.74 -16.67 36.70
N GLU A 129 -22.06 -15.76 37.63
CA GLU A 129 -21.95 -14.29 37.70
C GLU A 129 -20.56 -13.64 37.95
N ASP A 130 -20.61 -12.29 37.93
CA ASP A 130 -19.73 -11.29 38.60
C ASP A 130 -18.58 -10.72 37.73
N GLY A 131 -18.42 -9.44 37.38
CA GLY A 131 -18.99 -8.14 37.74
C GLY A 131 -18.18 -7.03 37.00
N PRO A 132 -18.55 -5.73 37.04
CA PRO A 132 -18.20 -4.74 36.00
C PRO A 132 -17.02 -3.82 36.35
N VAL A 133 -16.23 -3.39 35.34
CA VAL A 133 -15.34 -2.21 35.46
C VAL A 133 -15.03 -1.57 34.10
N ASP A 134 -15.57 -0.36 33.88
CA ASP A 134 -15.02 0.70 33.03
C ASP A 134 -14.46 1.78 33.99
N PRO A 135 -13.32 2.41 33.69
CA PRO A 135 -13.43 3.77 33.14
C PRO A 135 -12.33 4.14 32.11
N THR A 136 -12.79 4.53 30.92
CA THR A 136 -12.38 5.70 30.13
C THR A 136 -11.30 6.59 30.75
N ILE A 137 -10.17 6.76 30.04
CA ILE A 137 -9.32 7.95 30.16
C ILE A 137 -9.09 8.54 28.76
N ALA A 138 -9.66 9.73 28.57
CA ALA A 138 -9.45 10.59 27.40
C ALA A 138 -8.06 11.24 27.45
N ASP A 139 -7.40 11.35 26.28
CA ASP A 139 -6.20 12.19 26.11
C ASP A 139 -6.53 13.40 25.21
N PRO A 140 -6.25 14.65 25.62
CA PRO A 140 -6.69 15.85 24.92
C PRO A 140 -5.74 16.26 23.79
N LYS A 141 -6.34 16.62 22.65
CA LYS A 141 -5.97 17.64 21.67
C LYS A 141 -4.50 18.12 21.65
N GLN A 142 -3.79 17.71 20.61
CA GLN A 142 -2.53 18.31 20.17
C GLN A 142 -2.73 19.73 19.65
N ASP A 143 -1.97 20.63 20.26
CA ASP A 143 -1.79 22.04 19.98
C ASP A 143 -0.66 22.26 18.94
N HIS A 144 -1.05 22.98 17.88
CA HIS A 144 -0.29 23.92 17.07
C HIS A 144 1.22 23.67 16.83
N ILE A 145 1.56 23.18 15.62
CA ILE A 145 2.90 23.34 15.05
C ILE A 145 2.80 24.24 13.81
N LEU A 146 3.51 25.36 13.90
CA LEU A 146 3.63 26.40 12.89
C LEU A 146 4.29 25.87 11.60
N ASN A 147 3.79 26.35 10.46
CA ASN A 147 4.30 26.12 9.12
C ASN A 147 5.74 26.64 8.96
N MET A 148 6.65 25.82 8.42
CA MET A 148 7.99 26.25 7.98
C MET A 148 8.28 25.66 6.60
N ASP A 149 7.69 26.25 5.56
CA ASP A 149 8.13 26.09 4.18
C ASP A 149 9.30 27.07 3.94
N ASP A 150 10.54 26.65 4.20
CA ASP A 150 11.74 27.05 3.46
C ASP A 150 12.98 26.37 4.04
N VAL A 151 13.45 25.29 3.41
CA VAL A 151 14.82 24.81 3.65
C VAL A 151 15.47 24.53 2.30
N THR A 152 16.24 25.51 1.85
CA THR A 152 17.25 25.37 0.81
C THR A 152 18.42 24.52 1.32
N TYR A 153 18.85 23.54 0.54
CA TYR A 153 19.96 22.65 0.89
C TYR A 153 21.30 23.29 0.48
N VAL A 154 22.14 23.65 1.43
CA VAL A 154 23.57 23.91 1.18
C VAL A 154 24.35 22.69 1.67
N ALA A 155 24.98 21.97 0.73
CA ALA A 155 25.89 20.89 1.07
C ALA A 155 27.30 21.47 1.21
N ASP A 156 27.75 21.70 2.44
CA ASP A 156 29.16 21.93 2.68
C ASP A 156 29.91 20.62 2.48
N ARG A 157 30.71 20.60 1.41
CA ARG A 157 31.60 19.53 1.04
C ARG A 157 33.00 20.14 1.11
N ASN A 158 33.74 19.86 2.18
CA ASN A 158 35.18 19.59 2.20
C ASN A 158 35.76 19.65 3.63
N SER A 159 36.80 18.84 3.84
CA SER A 159 37.59 18.64 5.07
C SER A 159 37.04 17.50 5.95
N ALA A 160 37.68 16.34 6.12
CA ALA A 160 39.06 15.97 5.88
C ALA A 160 39.14 14.44 5.71
N PHE A 161 39.73 13.98 4.61
CA PHE A 161 40.49 12.73 4.56
C PHE A 161 41.52 12.83 3.43
N SER A 162 42.76 13.13 3.79
CA SER A 162 43.94 12.55 3.14
C SER A 162 45.13 12.63 4.08
N THR A 163 45.66 11.44 4.35
CA THR A 163 47.04 11.16 4.77
C THR A 163 47.94 11.29 3.56
#